data_AF-A0A6G0YDJ7-F1
#
_entry.id   AF-A0A6G0YDJ7-F1
#
_cell.length_a   1.000
_cell.length_b   1.000
_cell.length_c   1.000
_cell.angle_alpha   90.00
_cell.angle_beta   90.00
_cell.angle_gamma   90.00
#
_symmetry.space_group_name_H-M   'P 1'
#
loop_
_entity.id
_entity.type
_entity.pdbx_description
1 polymer ?
#
loop_
_entity_poly.entity_id
_entity_poly.type
_entity_poly.pdbx_seq_one_letter_code
_entity_poly.pdbx_strand_id
1 'polypeptide(L)' 'MYTRSQIDPCKESFVDLESVKTEKEITLREAAGFNSVTGSQGYRRCSCKLKCRTNKCICRSAGILCNSKCHNSMPCENK' A
#
# COMPACT_ATOMS: atom_id res chain seq x y z
N MET A 1 1.80 22.88 -29.08
CA MET A 1 0.51 23.58 -28.83
C MET A 1 -0.59 22.61 -29.18
N TYR A 2 -1.55 22.39 -28.29
CA TYR A 2 -2.71 21.55 -28.59
C TYR A 2 -3.79 22.40 -29.27
N THR A 3 -4.41 21.88 -30.32
CA THR A 3 -5.53 22.52 -31.03
C THR A 3 -6.84 22.25 -30.28
N ARG A 4 -7.86 23.11 -30.41
CA ARG A 4 -9.15 22.99 -29.70
C ARG A 4 -9.84 21.62 -29.86
N SER A 5 -9.62 20.96 -30.98
CA SER A 5 -10.14 19.63 -31.32
C SER A 5 -9.36 18.46 -30.69
N GLN A 6 -8.28 18.73 -29.94
CA GLN A 6 -7.47 17.74 -29.23
C GLN A 6 -7.76 17.73 -27.72
N ILE A 7 -8.78 18.46 -27.28
CA ILE A 7 -9.22 18.49 -25.89
C ILE A 7 -10.59 17.83 -25.82
N ASP A 8 -10.62 16.56 -25.43
CA ASP A 8 -11.87 15.87 -25.12
C ASP A 8 -12.29 16.19 -23.68
N PRO A 9 -13.57 16.52 -23.43
CA PRO A 9 -14.09 16.62 -22.09
C PRO A 9 -14.02 15.23 -21.44
N CYS A 10 -13.22 15.11 -20.40
CA CYS A 10 -13.22 13.92 -19.55
C CYS A 10 -14.58 13.83 -18.86
N LYS A 11 -15.25 12.67 -18.91
CA LYS A 11 -16.42 12.43 -18.07
C LYS A 11 -15.99 12.55 -16.62
N GLU A 12 -16.49 13.58 -15.95
CA GLU A 12 -16.15 13.85 -14.56
C GLU A 12 -16.62 12.69 -13.69
N SER A 13 -15.69 12.01 -13.03
CA SER A 13 -15.99 11.01 -12.01
C SER A 13 -15.90 11.70 -10.65
N PHE A 14 -16.95 12.45 -10.29
CA PHE A 14 -17.03 13.01 -8.95
C PHE A 14 -17.29 11.91 -7.93
N VAL A 15 -16.76 12.12 -6.73
CA VAL A 15 -17.04 11.25 -5.59
C VAL A 15 -18.28 11.79 -4.90
N ASP A 16 -19.34 11.00 -4.82
CA ASP A 16 -20.56 11.37 -4.10
C ASP A 16 -20.29 11.40 -2.59
N LEU A 17 -20.83 12.39 -1.89
CA LEU A 17 -20.63 12.52 -0.43
C LEU A 17 -21.18 11.31 0.34
N GLU A 18 -22.26 10.71 -0.14
CA GLU A 18 -22.84 9.48 0.43
C GLU A 18 -21.91 8.26 0.29
N SER A 19 -21.02 8.27 -0.72
CA SER A 19 -20.03 7.21 -0.94
C SER A 19 -18.81 7.34 -0.02
N VAL A 20 -18.63 8.50 0.62
CA VAL A 20 -17.51 8.76 1.53
C VAL A 20 -17.95 8.50 2.96
N LYS A 21 -17.23 7.61 3.66
CA LYS A 21 -17.48 7.34 5.08
C LYS A 21 -17.07 8.55 5.93
N THR A 22 -18.03 9.38 6.31
CA THR A 22 -17.84 10.56 7.17
C THR A 22 -18.09 10.27 8.66
N GLU A 23 -18.49 9.06 9.00
CA GLU A 23 -18.83 8.62 10.37
C GLU A 23 -17.65 8.73 11.35
N LYS A 24 -16.41 8.71 10.85
CA LYS A 24 -15.20 8.77 11.67
C LYS A 24 -14.24 9.82 11.11
N GLU A 25 -13.91 10.80 11.95
CA GLU A 25 -12.78 11.69 11.68
C GLU A 25 -11.48 10.89 11.76
N ILE A 26 -10.69 10.96 10.69
CA ILE A 26 -9.36 10.35 10.60
C ILE A 26 -8.35 11.43 10.26
N THR A 27 -7.16 11.34 10.83
CA THR A 27 -6.06 12.22 10.47
C THR A 27 -5.57 11.91 9.05
N LEU A 28 -4.95 12.88 8.38
CA LEU A 28 -4.33 12.67 7.06
C LEU A 28 -3.32 11.50 7.07
N ARG A 29 -2.62 11.31 8.19
CA ARG A 29 -1.69 10.19 8.38
C ARG A 29 -2.40 8.83 8.38
N GLU A 30 -3.55 8.72 9.03
CA GLU A 30 -4.34 7.48 9.06
C GLU A 30 -4.95 7.19 7.70
N ALA A 31 -5.50 8.21 7.02
CA ALA A 31 -6.03 8.08 5.66
C ALA A 31 -4.96 7.57 4.68
N ALA A 32 -3.74 8.13 4.75
CA ALA A 32 -2.60 7.65 3.97
C ALA A 32 -2.20 6.22 4.37
N GLY A 33 -2.31 5.88 5.66
CA GLY A 33 -2.05 4.53 6.18
C GLY A 33 -3.01 3.48 5.64
N PHE A 34 -4.32 3.79 5.55
CA PHE A 34 -5.33 2.87 5.03
C PHE A 34 -5.15 2.56 3.55
N ASN A 35 -4.74 3.55 2.77
CA ASN A 35 -4.50 3.38 1.33
C ASN A 35 -3.10 2.79 1.02
N SER A 36 -2.21 2.71 2.01
CA SER A 36 -0.86 2.19 1.83
C SER A 36 -0.83 0.67 1.94
N VAL A 37 -0.22 0.01 0.95
CA VAL A 37 0.09 -1.43 0.98
C VAL A 37 0.90 -1.82 2.23
N THR A 38 1.69 -0.88 2.78
CA THR A 38 2.58 -1.12 3.91
C THR A 38 2.11 -0.47 5.22
N GLY A 39 0.98 0.23 5.21
CA GLY A 39 0.48 1.02 6.32
C GLY A 39 1.18 2.38 6.46
N SER A 40 0.96 3.03 7.61
CA SER A 40 1.37 4.41 7.90
C SER A 40 2.87 4.64 8.06
N GLN A 41 3.66 3.58 8.29
CA GLN A 41 5.12 3.68 8.51
C GLN A 41 5.93 3.66 7.20
N GLY A 42 5.28 3.40 6.05
CA GLY A 42 5.91 3.43 4.73
C GLY A 42 6.77 2.21 4.37
N TYR A 43 7.00 1.29 5.30
CA TYR A 43 7.58 -0.01 5.00
C TYR A 43 7.19 -1.04 6.06
N ARG A 44 7.08 -2.31 5.64
CA ARG A 44 6.90 -3.45 6.53
C ARG A 44 8.14 -4.32 6.45
N ARG A 45 8.79 -4.59 7.60
CA ARG A 45 9.94 -5.50 7.69
C ARG A 45 9.62 -6.67 8.61
N CYS A 46 9.89 -7.89 8.20
CA CYS A 46 9.88 -9.03 9.12
C CYS A 46 11.21 -9.13 9.89
N SER A 47 11.15 -9.73 11.07
CA SER A 47 12.32 -10.03 11.92
C SER A 47 12.80 -11.48 11.81
N CYS A 48 12.43 -12.19 10.73
CA CYS A 48 12.76 -13.60 10.55
C CYS A 48 14.28 -13.80 10.46
N LYS A 49 14.80 -14.70 11.30
CA LYS A 49 16.22 -15.14 11.26
C LYS A 49 16.44 -16.34 10.34
N LEU A 50 15.37 -17.02 9.97
CA LEU A 50 15.34 -18.19 9.08
C LEU A 50 14.60 -17.80 7.80
N LYS A 51 14.60 -18.71 6.83
CA LYS A 51 13.87 -18.52 5.56
C LYS A 51 12.37 -18.32 5.81
N CYS A 52 11.77 -17.32 5.15
CA CYS A 52 10.36 -16.93 5.29
C CYS A 52 9.37 -17.93 4.63
N ARG A 53 9.41 -19.20 5.05
CA ARG A 53 8.60 -20.29 4.50
C ARG A 53 7.19 -20.37 5.07
N THR A 54 7.02 -20.02 6.34
CA THR A 54 5.76 -20.20 7.06
C THR A 54 5.14 -18.86 7.42
N ASN A 55 3.87 -18.87 7.83
CA ASN A 55 3.15 -17.68 8.29
C ASN A 55 3.67 -17.13 9.63
N LYS A 56 4.77 -17.68 10.18
CA LYS A 56 5.58 -17.00 11.21
C LYS A 56 6.25 -15.73 10.67
N CYS A 57 6.43 -15.63 9.35
CA CYS A 57 6.84 -14.39 8.70
C CYS A 57 5.65 -13.44 8.55
N ILE A 58 5.75 -12.26 9.16
CA ILE A 58 4.68 -11.26 9.12
C ILE A 58 4.42 -10.67 7.73
N CYS A 59 5.43 -10.70 6.84
CA CYS A 59 5.25 -10.26 5.46
C CYS A 59 4.38 -11.29 4.72
N ARG A 60 4.76 -12.57 4.81
CA ARG A 60 4.03 -13.68 4.19
C ARG A 60 2.60 -13.81 4.74
N SER A 61 2.42 -13.73 6.05
CA SER A 61 1.09 -13.82 6.68
C SER A 61 0.17 -12.70 6.23
N ALA A 62 0.74 -11.55 5.84
CA ALA A 62 0.00 -10.43 5.29
C ALA A 62 -0.11 -10.44 3.76
N GLY A 63 0.34 -11.50 3.08
CA GLY A 63 0.34 -11.60 1.63
C GLY A 63 1.32 -10.67 0.91
N ILE A 64 2.35 -10.18 1.60
CA ILE A 64 3.35 -9.25 1.06
C ILE A 64 4.72 -9.95 0.93
N LEU A 65 5.42 -9.66 -0.16
CA LEU A 65 6.79 -10.14 -0.40
C LEU A 65 7.81 -9.37 0.44
N CYS A 66 8.82 -10.07 0.94
CA CYS A 66 9.95 -9.48 1.66
C CYS A 66 10.85 -8.71 0.68
N ASN A 67 11.08 -7.44 0.97
CA ASN A 67 12.04 -6.61 0.24
C ASN A 67 13.42 -6.58 0.94
N SER A 68 14.34 -5.78 0.41
CA SER A 68 15.70 -5.60 0.92
C SER A 68 15.78 -5.03 2.35
N LYS A 69 14.69 -4.46 2.89
CA LYS A 69 14.62 -3.99 4.30
C LYS A 69 14.33 -5.11 5.29
N CYS A 70 13.85 -6.27 4.83
CA CYS A 70 13.57 -7.43 5.68
C CYS A 70 14.85 -8.21 6.00
N HIS A 71 15.64 -8.48 4.97
CA HIS A 71 16.87 -9.26 5.05
C HIS A 71 17.92 -8.60 4.20
N ASN A 72 19.09 -8.37 4.78
CA ASN A 72 20.24 -7.83 4.05
C ASN A 72 20.78 -8.90 3.09
N SER A 73 21.46 -9.92 3.64
CA SER A 73 22.16 -10.96 2.87
C SER A 73 21.68 -12.38 3.17
N MET A 74 20.65 -12.54 4.00
CA MET A 74 20.14 -13.87 4.35
C MET A 74 19.20 -14.41 3.27
N PRO A 75 19.25 -15.73 2.99
CA PRO A 75 18.35 -16.35 2.03
C PRO A 75 16.91 -16.21 2.50
N CYS A 76 16.08 -15.60 1.66
CA CYS A 76 14.65 -15.43 1.88
C CYS A 76 13.88 -16.17 0.78
N GLU A 77 12.85 -16.91 1.16
CA GLU A 77 11.97 -17.65 0.24
C GLU A 77 10.58 -16.99 0.10
N ASN A 78 10.43 -15.77 0.59
CA ASN A 78 9.24 -14.93 0.39
C ASN A 78 9.68 -13.64 -0.31
N LYS A 79 10.20 -13.74 -1.53
CA LYS A 79 10.69 -12.61 -2.33
C LYS A 79 9.73 -12.24 -3.43
#